data_AF-R7T037-F1
#
_entry.id   AF-R7T037-F1
#
_cell.length_a   1.000
_cell.length_b   1.000
_cell.length_c   1.000
_cell.angle_alpha   90.00
_cell.angle_beta   90.00
_cell.angle_gamma   90.00
#
_symmetry.space_group_name_H-M   'P 1'
#
loop_
_entity.id
_entity.type
_entity.pdbx_description
1 polymer ?
#
loop_
_entity_poly.entity_id
_entity_poly.type
_entity_poly.pdbx_seq_one_letter_code
_entity_poly.pdbx_strand_id
1 'polypeptide(L)'
;IIVPPLYRILRPASQPYFRRTREERLGKFEELAPPGSTKRTEKWEETRQGLHRIATWLGAAPDSSGEEKLFFMGSKVGITFADIRLASFFIWFKTCLGEDSEEWKNMIAWDGGRWARFTAAFEEFEVV
;
A
#
# COMPACT_ATOMS: atom_id res chain seq x y z
N ILE A 1 8.53 1.28 -8.19
CA ILE A 1 7.45 1.91 -7.40
C ILE A 1 6.27 2.25 -8.30
N ILE A 2 5.10 1.69 -8.00
CA ILE A 2 3.84 2.10 -8.62
C ILE A 2 3.38 3.39 -7.92
N VAL A 3 3.00 4.41 -8.68
CA VAL A 3 2.39 5.62 -8.13
C VAL A 3 0.89 5.47 -8.35
N PRO A 4 0.07 5.33 -7.28
CA PRO A 4 -1.37 5.27 -7.45
C PRO A 4 -1.86 6.62 -8.00
N PRO A 5 -3.04 6.70 -8.64
CA PRO A 5 -3.46 7.85 -9.44
C PRO A 5 -3.91 9.06 -8.60
N LEU A 6 -3.12 9.44 -7.58
CA LEU A 6 -3.35 10.55 -6.64
C LEU A 6 -3.70 11.86 -7.36
N TYR A 7 -3.01 12.17 -8.47
CA TYR A 7 -3.29 13.37 -9.26
C TYR A 7 -4.78 13.50 -9.65
N ARG A 8 -5.47 12.38 -9.93
CA ARG A 8 -6.87 12.37 -10.37
C ARG A 8 -7.87 12.69 -9.27
N ILE A 9 -7.51 12.44 -8.01
CA ILE A 9 -8.39 12.69 -6.86
C ILE A 9 -8.11 14.05 -6.19
N LEU A 10 -7.09 14.79 -6.65
CA LEU A 10 -6.81 16.13 -6.16
C LEU A 10 -7.86 17.13 -6.67
N ARG A 11 -8.13 18.15 -5.86
CA ARG A 11 -8.90 19.32 -6.29
C ARG A 11 -8.25 19.97 -7.51
N PRO A 12 -9.03 20.54 -8.45
CA PRO A 12 -8.49 21.16 -9.66
C PRO A 12 -7.39 22.19 -9.39
N ALA A 13 -7.49 22.98 -8.32
CA ALA A 13 -6.47 23.96 -7.94
C ALA A 13 -5.11 23.35 -7.55
N SER A 14 -5.10 22.14 -7.00
CA SER A 14 -3.87 21.45 -6.56
C SER A 14 -3.19 20.66 -7.67
N GLN A 15 -3.94 20.29 -8.71
CA GLN A 15 -3.47 19.46 -9.81
C GLN A 15 -2.26 20.04 -10.54
N PRO A 16 -2.24 21.32 -11.00
CA PRO A 16 -1.10 21.86 -11.74
C PRO A 16 0.21 21.81 -10.94
N TYR A 17 0.16 22.18 -9.67
CA TYR A 17 1.33 22.14 -8.79
C TYR A 17 1.83 20.72 -8.56
N PHE A 18 0.92 19.78 -8.28
CA PHE A 18 1.28 18.38 -8.07
C PHE A 18 1.90 17.77 -9.33
N ARG A 19 1.29 17.98 -10.50
CA ARG A 19 1.81 17.47 -11.76
C ARG A 19 3.22 17.96 -12.04
N ARG A 20 3.42 19.29 -12.05
CA ARG A 20 4.74 19.91 -12.30
C ARG A 20 5.82 19.32 -11.39
N THR A 21 5.60 19.38 -10.07
CA THR A 21 6.63 18.98 -9.09
C THR A 21 6.93 17.47 -9.09
N ARG A 22 5.97 16.62 -9.47
CA ARG A 22 6.18 15.16 -9.51
C ARG A 22 6.77 14.73 -10.85
N GLU A 23 6.36 15.35 -11.96
CA GLU A 23 6.94 15.06 -13.27
C GLU A 23 8.40 15.52 -13.37
N GLU A 24 8.77 16.63 -12.73
CA GLU A 24 10.17 17.06 -12.58
C GLU A 24 11.04 16.03 -11.84
N ARG A 25 10.46 15.32 -10.85
CA ARG A 25 11.21 14.37 -10.00
C ARG A 25 11.19 12.94 -10.52
N LEU A 26 10.08 12.51 -11.13
CA LEU A 26 9.83 11.11 -11.47
C LEU A 26 9.79 10.86 -12.98
N GLY A 27 9.64 11.91 -13.80
CA GLY A 27 9.29 11.81 -15.21
C GLY A 27 7.77 11.91 -15.43
N LYS A 28 7.36 12.00 -16.70
CA LYS A 28 5.95 12.19 -17.07
C LYS A 28 5.08 11.04 -16.55
N PHE A 29 3.90 11.35 -16.03
CA PHE A 29 3.03 10.33 -15.43
C PHE A 29 2.62 9.25 -16.43
N GLU A 30 2.37 9.63 -17.68
CA GLU A 30 2.01 8.73 -18.76
C GLU A 30 3.13 7.72 -19.07
N GLU A 31 4.38 8.02 -18.74
CA GLU A 31 5.56 7.20 -19.03
C GLU A 31 6.02 6.36 -17.82
N LEU A 32 5.51 6.63 -16.61
CA LEU A 32 5.92 5.93 -15.38
C LEU A 32 5.56 4.45 -15.39
N ALA A 33 4.28 4.14 -15.56
CA ALA A 33 3.74 2.79 -15.59
C ALA A 33 2.43 2.75 -16.41
N PRO A 34 2.53 2.94 -17.75
CA PRO A 34 1.35 3.01 -18.62
C PRO A 34 0.44 1.78 -18.45
N PRO A 35 -0.89 1.92 -18.43
CA PRO A 35 -1.83 0.79 -18.42
C PRO A 35 -1.50 -0.23 -19.52
N GLY A 36 -1.53 -1.52 -19.18
CA GLY A 36 -1.23 -2.62 -20.12
C GLY A 36 0.24 -2.79 -20.51
N SER A 37 1.16 -1.93 -20.04
CA SER A 37 2.59 -2.06 -20.36
C SER A 37 3.30 -3.09 -19.48
N THR A 38 4.34 -3.74 -20.01
CA THR A 38 5.24 -4.61 -19.24
C THR A 38 5.81 -3.90 -18.01
N LYS A 39 6.17 -2.61 -18.16
CA LYS A 39 6.68 -1.77 -17.07
C LYS A 39 5.68 -1.66 -15.91
N ARG A 40 4.38 -1.56 -16.19
CA ARG A 40 3.35 -1.53 -15.15
C ARG A 40 3.29 -2.85 -14.38
N THR A 41 3.32 -3.97 -15.10
CA THR A 41 3.36 -5.31 -14.50
C THR A 41 4.58 -5.50 -13.61
N GLU A 42 5.78 -5.13 -14.10
CA GLU A 42 7.02 -5.18 -13.33
C GLU A 42 6.95 -4.31 -12.06
N LYS A 43 6.40 -3.09 -12.15
CA LYS A 43 6.27 -2.21 -10.97
C LYS A 43 5.26 -2.73 -9.95
N TRP A 44 4.18 -3.38 -10.38
CA TRP A 44 3.26 -4.05 -9.47
C TRP A 44 3.89 -5.28 -8.81
N GLU A 45 4.66 -6.06 -9.56
CA GLU A 45 5.40 -7.20 -9.03
C GLU A 45 6.47 -6.75 -8.02
N GLU A 46 7.21 -5.67 -8.28
CA GLU A 46 8.13 -5.06 -7.30
C GLU A 46 7.41 -4.67 -6.00
N THR A 47 6.22 -4.07 -6.11
CA THR A 47 5.38 -3.71 -4.94
C THR A 47 4.98 -4.96 -4.17
N ARG A 48 4.51 -6.01 -4.87
CA ARG A 48 4.13 -7.29 -4.26
C ARG A 48 5.29 -7.93 -3.52
N GLN A 49 6.48 -7.98 -4.13
CA GLN A 49 7.69 -8.51 -3.48
C GLN A 49 8.11 -7.67 -2.27
N GLY A 50 7.94 -6.35 -2.33
CA GLY A 50 8.17 -5.45 -1.20
C GLY A 50 7.29 -5.78 -0.01
N LEU A 51 5.99 -5.93 -0.24
CA LEU A 51 5.04 -6.33 0.79
C LEU A 51 5.36 -7.74 1.31
N HIS A 52 5.61 -8.71 0.42
CA HIS A 52 5.99 -10.06 0.82
C HIS A 52 7.21 -10.09 1.76
N ARG A 53 8.23 -9.26 1.52
CA ARG A 53 9.36 -9.12 2.46
C ARG A 53 8.94 -8.62 3.84
N ILE A 54 8.00 -7.67 3.89
CA ILE A 54 7.43 -7.19 5.16
C ILE A 54 6.62 -8.29 5.85
N ALA A 55 5.82 -9.05 5.10
CA ALA A 55 5.10 -10.22 5.64
C ALA A 55 6.08 -11.22 6.26
N THR A 56 7.21 -11.48 5.59
CA THR A 56 8.27 -12.32 6.15
C THR A 56 8.82 -11.74 7.45
N TRP A 57 9.06 -10.44 7.59
CA TRP A 57 9.50 -9.87 8.88
C TRP A 57 8.48 -10.09 10.01
N LEU A 58 7.19 -10.02 9.67
CA LEU A 58 6.08 -10.24 10.58
C LEU A 58 5.77 -11.73 10.84
N GLY A 59 6.44 -12.65 10.13
CA GLY A 59 6.33 -14.12 10.29
C GLY A 59 7.65 -14.86 10.52
N ALA A 60 8.81 -14.19 10.46
CA ALA A 60 10.14 -14.80 10.55
C ALA A 60 10.54 -15.18 11.99
N ALA A 61 9.74 -14.83 12.98
CA ALA A 61 9.85 -15.39 14.31
C ALA A 61 8.44 -15.75 14.77
N PRO A 62 8.06 -17.05 14.74
CA PRO A 62 6.99 -17.53 15.59
C PRO A 62 7.30 -17.00 16.98
N ASP A 63 6.36 -16.30 17.61
CA ASP A 63 6.45 -16.23 19.05
C ASP A 63 6.36 -17.65 19.62
N SER A 64 6.68 -17.84 20.89
CA SER A 64 6.59 -19.15 21.55
C SER A 64 5.18 -19.77 21.53
N SER A 65 4.17 -19.04 21.01
CA SER A 65 2.81 -19.52 20.74
C SER A 65 2.56 -20.03 19.32
N GLY A 66 3.48 -19.81 18.37
CA GLY A 66 3.31 -20.25 16.98
C GLY A 66 2.29 -19.42 16.18
N GLU A 67 1.91 -18.24 16.67
CA GLU A 67 0.89 -17.40 16.03
C GLU A 67 1.51 -16.40 15.03
N GLU A 68 0.81 -16.18 13.91
CA GLU A 68 1.15 -15.16 12.93
C GLU A 68 1.09 -13.76 13.61
N LYS A 69 2.20 -13.02 13.65
CA LYS A 69 2.16 -11.65 14.18
C LYS A 69 1.50 -10.75 13.15
N LEU A 70 0.37 -10.15 13.49
CA LEU A 70 -0.27 -9.16 12.62
C LEU A 70 0.52 -7.84 12.60
N PHE A 71 1.05 -7.43 13.76
CA PHE A 71 1.80 -6.18 13.96
C PHE A 71 3.30 -6.41 14.21
N PHE A 72 4.12 -5.38 14.00
CA PHE A 72 5.59 -5.44 14.13
C PHE A 72 6.08 -5.89 15.51
N MET A 73 5.38 -5.50 16.58
CA MET A 73 5.70 -5.93 17.95
C MET A 73 4.82 -7.08 18.45
N GLY A 74 4.00 -7.68 17.57
CA GLY A 74 3.02 -8.70 17.92
C GLY A 74 1.75 -8.13 18.56
N SER A 75 0.68 -8.92 18.51
CA SER A 75 -0.67 -8.47 18.93
C SER A 75 -0.78 -8.11 20.42
N LYS A 76 0.08 -8.69 21.27
CA LYS A 76 0.07 -8.43 22.72
C LYS A 76 0.63 -7.06 23.10
N VAL A 77 1.57 -6.53 22.32
CA VAL A 77 2.16 -5.19 22.56
C VAL A 77 1.26 -4.09 21.98
N GLY A 78 0.42 -4.44 21.01
CA GLY A 78 -0.51 -3.53 20.34
C GLY A 78 0.10 -2.86 19.11
N ILE A 79 -0.65 -1.90 18.56
CA ILE A 79 -0.28 -1.13 17.37
C ILE A 79 0.84 -0.15 17.72
N THR A 80 1.90 -0.14 16.91
CA THR A 80 3.01 0.81 17.01
C THR A 80 2.98 1.81 15.86
N PHE A 81 3.83 2.83 15.96
CA PHE A 81 4.00 3.79 14.86
C PHE A 81 4.50 3.12 13.56
N ALA A 82 5.26 2.04 13.64
CA ALA A 82 5.69 1.29 12.45
C ALA A 82 4.49 0.65 11.73
N ASP A 83 3.52 0.13 12.49
CA ASP A 83 2.29 -0.42 11.95
C ASP A 83 1.43 0.70 11.32
N ILE A 84 1.29 1.84 11.99
CA ILE A 84 0.59 3.02 11.45
C ILE A 84 1.23 3.49 10.14
N ARG A 85 2.57 3.50 10.07
CA ARG A 85 3.28 3.90 8.84
C ARG A 85 2.95 2.95 7.69
N LEU A 86 2.89 1.66 7.95
CA LEU A 86 2.50 0.67 6.94
C LEU A 86 1.02 0.82 6.56
N ALA A 87 0.12 0.96 7.54
CA ALA A 87 -1.32 1.17 7.31
C ALA A 87 -1.58 2.43 6.47
N SER A 88 -0.86 3.53 6.73
CA SER A 88 -0.98 4.77 5.94
C SER A 88 -0.64 4.57 4.46
N PHE A 89 0.25 3.63 4.13
CA PHE A 89 0.57 3.28 2.75
C PHE A 89 -0.61 2.54 2.09
N PHE A 90 -1.23 1.59 2.79
CA PHE A 90 -2.42 0.90 2.30
C PHE A 90 -3.60 1.85 2.11
N ILE A 91 -3.89 2.71 3.09
CA ILE A 91 -4.96 3.71 2.99
C ILE A 91 -4.72 4.65 1.80
N TRP A 92 -3.48 5.10 1.59
CA TRP A 92 -3.15 5.92 0.43
C TRP A 92 -3.50 5.22 -0.90
N PHE A 93 -3.20 3.93 -1.02
CA PHE A 93 -3.55 3.14 -2.20
C PHE A 93 -5.06 2.92 -2.32
N LYS A 94 -5.75 2.53 -1.23
CA LYS A 94 -7.21 2.36 -1.18
C LYS A 94 -7.91 3.62 -1.67
N THR A 95 -7.55 4.78 -1.13
CA THR A 95 -8.16 6.07 -1.47
C THR A 95 -7.90 6.48 -2.92
N CYS A 96 -6.69 6.23 -3.44
CA CYS A 96 -6.35 6.63 -4.80
C CYS A 96 -6.91 5.69 -5.87
N LEU A 97 -6.92 4.38 -5.61
CA LEU A 97 -7.40 3.37 -6.56
C LEU A 97 -8.93 3.21 -6.49
N GLY A 98 -9.52 3.44 -5.32
CA GLY A 98 -10.89 3.08 -4.98
C GLY A 98 -10.95 1.65 -4.43
N GLU A 99 -11.78 1.46 -3.40
CA GLU A 99 -11.97 0.17 -2.71
C GLU A 99 -12.56 -0.93 -3.61
N ASP A 100 -13.31 -0.53 -4.64
CA ASP A 100 -13.86 -1.49 -5.59
C ASP A 100 -12.91 -1.88 -6.72
N SER A 101 -11.74 -1.23 -6.83
CA SER A 101 -10.79 -1.48 -7.91
C SER A 101 -10.17 -2.87 -7.81
N GLU A 102 -9.93 -3.47 -8.98
CA GLU A 102 -9.24 -4.76 -9.08
C GLU A 102 -7.82 -4.70 -8.51
N GLU A 103 -7.13 -3.56 -8.70
CA GLU A 103 -5.77 -3.36 -8.17
C GLU A 103 -5.75 -3.35 -6.63
N TRP A 104 -6.71 -2.70 -5.98
CA TRP A 104 -6.84 -2.74 -4.52
C TRP A 104 -7.18 -4.15 -4.04
N LYS A 105 -8.20 -4.79 -4.63
CA LYS A 105 -8.64 -6.15 -4.29
C LYS A 105 -7.51 -7.17 -4.40
N ASN A 106 -6.71 -7.08 -5.47
CA ASN A 106 -5.54 -7.92 -5.66
C ASN A 106 -4.47 -7.67 -4.58
N MET A 107 -4.18 -6.39 -4.29
CA MET A 107 -3.15 -6.02 -3.31
C MET A 107 -3.47 -6.55 -1.90
N ILE A 108 -4.72 -6.42 -1.44
CA ILE A 108 -5.11 -6.90 -0.10
C ILE A 108 -5.22 -8.43 0.01
N ALA A 109 -5.40 -9.11 -1.12
CA ALA A 109 -5.46 -10.57 -1.20
C ALA A 109 -4.07 -11.25 -1.18
N TRP A 110 -2.98 -10.50 -1.42
CA TRP A 110 -1.62 -11.05 -1.36
C TRP A 110 -1.29 -11.66 0.00
N ASP A 111 -0.31 -12.56 -0.01
CA ASP A 111 0.19 -13.25 1.18
C ASP A 111 -0.93 -13.94 1.98
N GLY A 112 -1.85 -14.60 1.28
CA GLY A 112 -2.97 -15.32 1.88
C GLY A 112 -3.99 -14.39 2.57
N GLY A 113 -4.24 -13.22 1.99
CA GLY A 113 -5.14 -12.21 2.55
C GLY A 113 -4.62 -11.55 3.82
N ARG A 114 -3.31 -11.64 4.10
CA ARG A 114 -2.68 -11.03 5.28
C ARG A 114 -2.96 -9.53 5.33
N TRP A 115 -2.82 -8.85 4.19
CA TRP A 115 -2.97 -7.40 4.14
C TRP A 115 -4.40 -6.95 4.37
N ALA A 116 -5.40 -7.72 3.93
CA ALA A 116 -6.80 -7.47 4.30
C ALA A 116 -7.01 -7.52 5.82
N ARG A 117 -6.46 -8.55 6.50
CA ARG A 117 -6.50 -8.64 7.98
C ARG A 117 -5.77 -7.48 8.65
N PHE A 118 -4.61 -7.11 8.11
CA PHE A 118 -3.81 -6.01 8.64
C PHE A 118 -4.55 -4.68 8.54
N THR A 119 -5.11 -4.34 7.37
CA THR A 119 -5.82 -3.07 7.18
C THR A 119 -7.13 -2.99 7.97
N ALA A 120 -7.84 -4.11 8.11
CA ALA A 120 -9.07 -4.16 8.90
C ALA A 120 -8.85 -3.72 10.37
N ALA A 121 -7.67 -4.00 10.93
CA ALA A 121 -7.32 -3.57 12.29
C ALA A 121 -7.13 -2.05 12.44
N PHE A 122 -7.12 -1.29 11.34
CA PHE A 122 -6.97 0.17 11.36
C PHE A 122 -8.26 0.93 11.04
N GLU A 123 -9.31 0.25 10.56
CA GLU A 123 -10.54 0.88 10.08
C GLU A 123 -11.21 1.79 11.13
N GLU A 124 -11.15 1.41 12.41
CA GLU A 124 -11.68 2.22 13.52
C GLU A 124 -10.97 3.57 13.71
N PHE A 125 -9.73 3.70 13.22
CA PHE A 125 -8.92 4.92 13.32
C PHE A 125 -9.02 5.80 12.06
N GLU A 126 -9.78 5.38 11.05
CA GLU A 126 -9.90 6.08 9.75
C GLU A 126 -11.02 7.13 9.70
N VAL A 127 -11.44 7.67 10.86
CA VAL A 127 -12.49 8.69 10.92
C VAL A 127 -12.02 9.99 10.24
N VAL A 128 -12.83 10.51 9.30
CA VAL A 128 -12.57 11.73 8.50
C VAL A 128 -13.62 12.81 8.74
#